data_AF-A0A396JVE0-F1
#
_entry.id   AF-A0A396JVE0-F1
#
_cell.length_a   1.000
_cell.length_b   1.000
_cell.length_c   1.000
_cell.angle_alpha   90.00
_cell.angle_beta   90.00
_cell.angle_gamma   90.00
#
_symmetry.space_group_name_H-M   'P 1'
#
loop_
_entity.id
_entity.type
_entity.pdbx_description
1 polymer ?
#
loop_
_entity_poly.entity_id
_entity_poly.type
_entity_poly.pdbx_seq_one_letter_code
_entity_poly.pdbx_strand_id
1 'polypeptide(L)' 'MQHAVFSYHKQYHDVMEVSHQDYIHCNINSAKAFYHSGSDSINLTNPGDFYFICSKNGHCQAGQKLHIKVHYT' A
#
# COMPACT_ATOMS: atom_id res chain seq x y z
N MET A 1 18.87 -1.86 -0.90
CA MET A 1 17.48 -1.72 -1.35
C MET A 1 16.59 -2.43 -0.33
N GLN A 2 15.56 -1.76 0.17
CA GLN A 2 14.58 -2.37 1.08
C GLN A 2 13.38 -2.85 0.27
N HIS A 3 12.79 -3.96 0.71
CA HIS A 3 11.63 -4.57 0.07
C HIS A 3 10.52 -4.72 1.09
N ALA A 4 9.29 -4.42 0.69
CA ALA A 4 8.09 -4.77 1.44
C ALA A 4 7.39 -5.94 0.74
N VAL A 5 7.08 -6.99 1.50
CA VAL A 5 6.35 -8.16 0.99
C VAL A 5 4.94 -8.16 1.56
N PHE A 6 3.94 -8.14 0.68
CA PHE A 6 2.53 -8.21 1.03
C PHE A 6 1.98 -9.58 0.65
N SER A 7 1.64 -10.39 1.65
CA SER A 7 1.01 -11.69 1.46
C SER A 7 -0.45 -11.64 1.91
N TYR A 8 -1.36 -12.06 1.03
CA TYR A 8 -2.80 -12.00 1.27
C TYR A 8 -3.58 -12.91 0.32
N HIS A 9 -4.81 -13.23 0.68
CA HIS A 9 -5.70 -13.96 -0.23
C HIS A 9 -6.19 -13.03 -1.35
N LYS A 10 -5.68 -13.21 -2.58
CA LYS A 10 -5.90 -12.29 -3.71
C LYS A 10 -7.36 -12.05 -4.11
N GLN A 11 -8.28 -12.92 -3.70
CA GLN A 11 -9.71 -12.71 -3.93
C GLN A 11 -10.31 -11.65 -3.00
N TYR A 12 -9.73 -11.47 -1.81
CA TYR A 12 -10.28 -10.64 -0.74
C TYR A 12 -9.49 -9.37 -0.48
N HIS A 13 -8.25 -9.26 -0.95
CA HIS A 13 -7.42 -8.10 -0.71
C HIS A 13 -6.61 -7.73 -1.96
N ASP A 14 -6.04 -6.54 -1.91
CA ASP A 14 -5.10 -5.97 -2.86
C ASP A 14 -4.21 -4.97 -2.12
N VAL A 15 -3.21 -4.44 -2.81
CA VAL A 15 -2.33 -3.40 -2.31
C VAL A 15 -2.34 -2.25 -3.30
N MET A 16 -2.72 -1.07 -2.85
CA MET A 16 -2.70 0.16 -3.63
C MET A 16 -1.75 1.14 -2.98
N GLU A 17 -0.71 1.56 -3.69
CA GLU A 17 0.13 2.68 -3.26
C GLU A 17 -0.59 3.99 -3.58
N VAL A 18 -0.65 4.91 -2.62
CA VAL A 18 -1.42 6.15 -2.71
C VAL A 18 -0.65 7.36 -2.17
N SER A 19 -1.20 8.55 -2.35
CA SER A 19 -0.69 9.76 -1.70
C SER A 19 -0.99 9.75 -0.19
N HIS A 20 -0.30 10.60 0.58
CA HIS A 20 -0.60 10.78 2.00
C HIS A 20 -2.06 11.21 2.25
N GLN A 21 -2.59 12.11 1.40
CA GLN A 21 -3.96 12.59 1.49
C GLN A 21 -4.96 11.44 1.28
N ASP A 22 -4.72 10.61 0.27
CA ASP A 22 -5.58 9.47 -0.05
C ASP A 22 -5.48 8.37 1.01
N TYR A 23 -4.32 8.18 1.62
CA TYR A 23 -4.12 7.30 2.76
C TYR A 23 -4.93 7.71 3.99
N ILE A 24 -4.99 9.01 4.30
CA ILE A 24 -5.79 9.54 5.42
C ILE A 24 -7.27 9.27 5.17
N HIS A 25 -7.76 9.53 3.95
CA HIS A 25 -9.19 9.50 3.62
C HIS A 25 -9.66 8.15 3.04
N CYS A 26 -8.76 7.17 2.91
CA CYS A 26 -9.03 5.92 2.21
C CYS A 26 -9.61 6.13 0.79
N ASN A 27 -9.05 7.10 0.06
CA ASN A 27 -9.48 7.40 -1.30
C ASN A 27 -8.83 6.43 -2.29
N ILE A 28 -9.65 5.71 -3.05
CA ILE A 28 -9.23 4.67 -4.00
C ILE A 28 -9.24 5.16 -5.45
N ASN A 29 -9.54 6.43 -5.70
CA ASN A 29 -9.72 6.98 -7.05
C ASN A 29 -8.42 7.39 -7.73
N SER A 30 -7.29 7.45 -7.01
CA SER A 30 -6.00 7.85 -7.55
C SER A 30 -4.87 6.98 -7.00
N ALA A 31 -4.63 5.85 -7.67
CA ALA A 31 -3.52 4.97 -7.35
C ALA A 31 -2.21 5.53 -7.94
N LYS A 32 -1.13 5.54 -7.15
CA LYS A 32 0.23 5.67 -7.65
C LYS A 32 0.70 4.35 -8.27
N ALA A 33 0.33 3.23 -7.64
CA ALA A 33 0.56 1.88 -8.12
C ALA A 33 -0.51 0.94 -7.55
N PHE A 34 -0.75 -0.18 -8.23
CA PHE A 34 -1.73 -1.18 -7.84
C PHE A 34 -1.16 -2.59 -8.01
N TYR A 35 -1.34 -3.42 -7.00
CA TYR A 35 -0.80 -4.78 -6.92
C TYR A 35 -1.88 -5.75 -6.41
N HIS A 36 -1.96 -6.92 -7.04
CA HIS A 36 -3.06 -7.86 -6.83
C HIS A 36 -2.63 -9.35 -6.93
N SER A 37 -1.32 -9.66 -6.78
CA SER A 37 -0.86 -11.04 -6.96
C SER A 37 -1.22 -11.95 -5.78
N GLY A 38 -1.39 -11.38 -4.58
CA GLY A 38 -1.49 -12.12 -3.31
C GLY A 38 -0.15 -12.37 -2.63
N SER A 39 0.96 -12.02 -3.28
CA SER A 39 2.33 -12.15 -2.79
C SER A 39 3.22 -11.07 -3.42
N ASP A 40 2.85 -9.80 -3.26
CA ASP A 40 3.54 -8.70 -3.93
C ASP A 40 4.87 -8.38 -3.22
N SER A 41 5.93 -8.24 -4.00
CA SER A 41 7.23 -7.75 -3.53
C SER A 41 7.49 -6.37 -4.13
N ILE A 42 7.50 -5.35 -3.28
CA ILE A 42 7.60 -3.94 -3.69
C ILE A 42 8.96 -3.40 -3.28
N ASN A 43 9.71 -2.88 -4.24
CA ASN A 43 11.00 -2.24 -4.02
C ASN A 43 10.80 -0.82 -3.50
N LEU A 44 11.31 -0.53 -2.31
CA LEU A 44 11.33 0.82 -1.75
C LEU A 44 12.69 1.45 -2.08
N THR A 45 12.72 2.16 -3.21
CA THR A 45 13.97 2.55 -3.88
C THR A 45 14.62 3.80 -3.30
N ASN A 46 13.84 4.70 -2.70
CA ASN A 46 14.31 5.98 -2.19
C ASN A 46 13.88 6.18 -0.73
N PRO A 47 14.65 6.93 0.07
CA PRO A 47 14.18 7.45 1.35
C PRO A 47 12.93 8.30 1.17
N GLY A 48 12.03 8.23 2.14
CA GLY A 48 10.74 8.92 2.10
C GLY A 48 9.61 8.06 2.65
N ASP A 49 8.40 8.57 2.48
CA ASP A 49 7.18 7.97 2.98
C ASP A 49 6.41 7.26 1.85
N PHE A 50 6.08 6.00 2.09
CA PHE A 50 5.24 5.18 1.22
C PHE A 50 3.95 4.83 1.94
N TYR A 51 2.83 5.01 1.26
CA TYR A 51 1.50 4.78 1.83
C TYR A 51 0.78 3.74 1.00
N PHE A 52 0.32 2.69 1.67
CA PHE A 52 -0.39 1.58 1.07
C PHE A 52 -1.75 1.41 1.72
N ILE A 53 -2.77 1.12 0.92
CA ILE A 53 -4.13 0.79 1.38
C ILE A 53 -4.64 -0.45 0.66
N CYS A 54 -5.61 -1.15 1.25
CA CYS A 54 -6.45 -2.07 0.50
C CYS A 54 -7.66 -1.32 -0.06
N SER A 55 -7.92 -1.47 -1.36
CA SER A 55 -8.99 -0.78 -2.08
C SER A 55 -10.36 -1.48 -1.99
N LYS A 56 -10.40 -2.67 -1.39
CA LYS A 56 -11.65 -3.40 -1.16
C LYS A 56 -12.55 -2.64 -0.21
N ASN A 57 -13.85 -2.63 -0.52
CA ASN A 57 -14.83 -1.81 0.17
C ASN A 57 -14.79 -2.01 1.70
N GLY A 58 -14.57 -0.92 2.44
CA GLY A 58 -14.51 -0.91 3.90
C GLY A 58 -13.18 -1.35 4.52
N HIS A 59 -12.26 -1.96 3.77
CA HIS A 59 -11.05 -2.56 4.33
C HIS A 59 -10.07 -1.49 4.84
N CYS A 60 -9.81 -0.44 4.04
CA CYS A 60 -8.94 0.65 4.48
C CYS A 60 -9.51 1.37 5.70
N GLN A 61 -10.83 1.63 5.71
CA GLN A 61 -11.54 2.29 6.82
C GLN A 61 -11.50 1.43 8.10
N ALA A 62 -11.50 0.10 7.96
CA ALA A 62 -11.32 -0.85 9.04
C ALA A 62 -9.84 -1.00 9.50
N GLY A 63 -8.91 -0.27 8.90
CA GLY A 63 -7.50 -0.22 9.31
C GLY A 63 -6.54 -1.01 8.43
N GLN A 64 -6.98 -1.60 7.31
CA GLN A 64 -6.09 -2.27 6.36
C GLN A 64 -5.33 -1.25 5.49
N LYS A 65 -4.37 -0.58 6.13
CA LYS A 65 -3.51 0.47 5.56
C LYS A 65 -2.16 0.49 6.27
N LEU A 66 -1.08 0.76 5.53
CA LEU A 66 0.30 0.77 6.04
C LEU A 66 1.06 2.01 5.57
N HIS A 67 1.71 2.69 6.50
CA HIS A 67 2.70 3.73 6.20
C HIS A 67 4.09 3.18 6.51
N ILE A 68 4.99 3.27 5.52
CA ILE A 68 6.38 2.89 5.67
C ILE A 68 7.24 4.13 5.47
N LYS A 69 8.10 4.44 6.45
CA LYS A 69 9.12 5.47 6.31
C LYS A 69 10.47 4.82 6.08
N VAL A 70 11.06 5.08 4.92
CA VAL A 70 12.41 4.61 4.56
C VAL A 70 13.39 5.74 4.84
N HIS A 71 14.41 5.44 5.63
CA HIS A 71 15.50 6.36 5.91
C HIS A 71 16.69 6.11 4.97
N TYR A 72 17.56 7.11 4.84
CA TYR A 72 18.89 6.87 4.29
C TYR A 72 19.54 5.72 5.06
N THR A 73 20.16 4.81 4.32
CA THR A 73 21.07 3.80 4.87
C THR A 73 22.45 4.40 5.11
#